data_AF-A0A6N8JNM8-F1
#
_entry.id   AF-A0A6N8JNM8-F1
#
_cell.length_a   1.000
_cell.length_b   1.000
_cell.length_c   1.000
_cell.angle_alpha   90.00
_cell.angle_beta   90.00
_cell.angle_gamma   90.00
#
_symmetry.space_group_name_H-M   'P 1'
#
loop_
_entity.id
_entity.type
_entity.pdbx_description
1 polymer ?
#
loop_
_entity_poly.entity_id
_entity_poly.type
_entity_poly.pdbx_seq_one_letter_code
_entity_poly.pdbx_strand_id
1 'polypeptide(L)' 'MITENSFSALLGTVTIPSVMEKLGIRDVAAAARFYDSEVYALLSDKDTALWHLSPTTLADMYRQELSGSLVVPEEQS' A
#
# COMPACT_ATOMS: atom_id res chain seq x y z
N MET A 1 -8.29 -9.13 -16.88
CA MET A 1 -7.02 -8.39 -17.05
C MET A 1 -7.29 -6.93 -16.67
N ILE A 2 -6.73 -6.44 -15.56
CA ILE A 2 -6.83 -5.02 -15.21
C ILE A 2 -5.86 -4.25 -16.10
N THR A 3 -6.35 -3.22 -16.80
CA THR A 3 -5.49 -2.34 -17.62
C THR A 3 -4.64 -1.42 -16.71
N GLU A 4 -3.53 -0.88 -17.19
CA GLU A 4 -2.72 0.09 -16.42
C GLU A 4 -3.54 1.26 -15.90
N ASN A 5 -4.42 1.83 -16.72
CA ASN A 5 -5.28 2.94 -16.30
C ASN A 5 -6.27 2.52 -15.19
N SER A 6 -6.86 1.33 -15.28
CA SER A 6 -7.76 0.81 -14.25
C SER A 6 -7.02 0.49 -12.94
N PHE A 7 -5.77 0.05 -13.02
CA PHE A 7 -4.93 -0.24 -11.85
C PHE A 7 -4.55 1.04 -11.10
N SER A 8 -4.01 2.04 -11.81
CA SER A 8 -3.67 3.33 -11.22
C SER A 8 -4.90 4.02 -10.63
N ALA A 9 -6.07 3.91 -11.29
CA ALA A 9 -7.32 4.40 -10.74
C ALA A 9 -7.72 3.68 -9.45
N LEU A 10 -7.66 2.35 -9.39
CA LEU A 10 -7.94 1.57 -8.18
C LEU A 10 -7.05 2.00 -7.01
N LEU A 11 -5.73 2.07 -7.25
CA LEU A 11 -4.77 2.47 -6.23
C LEU A 11 -5.03 3.90 -5.74
N GLY A 12 -5.12 4.87 -6.66
CA GLY A 12 -5.23 6.28 -6.34
C GLY A 12 -6.57 6.70 -5.74
N THR A 13 -7.66 5.98 -6.04
CA THR A 13 -9.01 6.38 -5.61
C THR A 13 -9.58 5.53 -4.47
N VAL A 14 -9.12 4.28 -4.33
CA VAL A 14 -9.67 3.35 -3.34
C VAL A 14 -8.61 2.88 -2.36
N THR A 15 -7.54 2.25 -2.85
CA THR A 15 -6.59 1.56 -1.98
C THR A 15 -5.78 2.52 -1.13
N ILE A 16 -5.12 3.51 -1.73
CA ILE A 16 -4.25 4.45 -1.02
C ILE A 16 -5.04 5.30 -0.01
N PRO A 17 -6.19 5.92 -0.37
CA PRO A 17 -6.99 6.65 0.61
C PRO A 17 -7.41 5.79 1.80
N SER A 18 -7.86 4.54 1.55
CA SER A 18 -8.27 3.62 2.63
C SER A 18 -7.12 3.25 3.56
N VAL A 19 -5.90 3.07 3.02
CA VAL A 19 -4.71 2.78 3.82
C VAL A 19 -4.30 4.00 4.65
N MET A 20 -4.29 5.20 4.05
CA MET A 20 -4.00 6.45 4.75
C MET A 20 -4.97 6.70 5.91
N GLU A 21 -6.26 6.45 5.70
CA GLU A 21 -7.27 6.53 6.77
C GLU A 21 -6.97 5.55 7.92
N LYS A 22 -6.58 4.30 7.62
CA LYS A 22 -6.22 3.29 8.64
C LYS A 22 -4.95 3.64 9.40
N LEU A 23 -4.02 4.33 8.76
CA LEU A 23 -2.78 4.81 9.37
C LEU A 23 -2.97 6.13 10.14
N GLY A 24 -4.11 6.80 9.97
CA GLY A 24 -4.35 8.13 10.54
C GLY A 24 -3.50 9.22 9.89
N ILE A 25 -3.01 9.00 8.67
CA ILE A 25 -2.25 9.99 7.91
C ILE A 25 -3.20 11.11 7.48
N ARG A 26 -2.93 12.32 7.97
CA ARG A 26 -3.72 13.53 7.65
C ARG A 26 -2.87 14.69 7.19
N ASP A 27 -1.57 14.64 7.43
CA ASP A 27 -0.64 15.67 7.00
C ASP A 27 0.14 15.24 5.75
N VAL A 28 0.57 16.23 4.98
CA VAL A 28 1.25 16.03 3.70
C VAL A 28 2.61 15.36 3.88
N ALA A 29 3.29 15.59 5.01
CA ALA A 29 4.61 15.02 5.26
C ALA A 29 4.53 13.51 5.54
N ALA A 30 3.53 13.07 6.31
CA ALA A 30 3.25 11.66 6.55
C ALA A 30 2.76 10.96 5.29
N ALA A 31 1.97 11.64 4.45
CA ALA A 31 1.59 11.12 3.14
C ALA A 31 2.81 10.95 2.22
N ALA A 32 3.71 11.94 2.17
CA ALA A 32 4.95 11.84 1.40
C ALA A 32 5.83 10.66 1.85
N ARG A 33 5.98 10.46 3.17
CA ARG A 33 6.68 9.29 3.72
C ARG A 33 6.06 7.96 3.31
N PHE A 34 4.73 7.90 3.24
CA PHE A 34 4.06 6.70 2.75
C PHE A 34 4.35 6.46 1.26
N TYR A 35 4.32 7.51 0.42
CA TYR A 35 4.69 7.37 -0.99
C TYR A 35 6.16 7.00 -1.22
N ASP A 36 7.07 7.37 -0.31
CA ASP A 36 8.49 7.00 -0.36
C ASP A 36 8.78 5.61 0.25
N SER A 37 7.77 4.91 0.77
CA SER A 37 7.91 3.65 1.48
C SER A 37 8.12 2.44 0.55
N GLU A 38 8.77 1.40 1.07
CA GLU A 38 8.91 0.13 0.35
C GLU A 38 7.54 -0.53 0.16
N VAL A 39 6.61 -0.39 1.12
CA VAL A 39 5.24 -0.86 0.97
C VAL A 39 4.54 -0.21 -0.22
N TYR A 40 4.70 1.09 -0.44
CA TYR A 40 4.11 1.76 -1.59
C TYR A 40 4.77 1.33 -2.91
N ALA A 41 6.09 1.16 -2.92
CA ALA A 41 6.83 0.67 -4.09
C ALA A 41 6.33 -0.71 -4.50
N LEU A 42 6.17 -1.63 -3.54
CA LEU A 42 5.62 -2.96 -3.80
C LEU A 42 4.14 -2.91 -4.19
N LEU A 43 3.33 -2.07 -3.55
CA LEU A 43 1.90 -1.91 -3.87
C LEU A 43 1.66 -1.37 -5.28
N SER A 44 2.57 -0.52 -5.77
CA SER A 44 2.53 0.06 -7.11
C SER A 44 3.05 -0.90 -8.18
N ASP A 45 3.74 -1.96 -7.78
CA ASP A 45 4.12 -3.08 -8.64
C ASP A 45 2.95 -4.07 -8.74
N LYS A 46 2.50 -4.33 -9.97
CA LYS A 46 1.40 -5.25 -10.23
C LYS A 46 1.78 -6.70 -9.96
N ASP A 47 3.05 -7.04 -10.16
CA ASP A 47 3.54 -8.42 -10.10
C ASP A 47 3.63 -8.92 -8.66
N THR A 48 3.65 -8.01 -7.68
CA THR A 48 3.58 -8.35 -6.25
C THR A 48 2.17 -8.70 -5.78
N ALA A 49 1.15 -8.35 -6.58
CA ALA A 49 -0.27 -8.53 -6.26
C ALA A 49 -0.76 -7.93 -4.92
N LEU A 50 0.04 -7.08 -4.25
CA LEU A 50 -0.32 -6.51 -2.94
C LEU A 50 -1.58 -5.66 -2.96
N TRP A 51 -1.95 -5.16 -4.14
CA TRP A 51 -3.19 -4.42 -4.35
C TRP A 51 -4.47 -5.23 -4.11
N HIS A 52 -4.37 -6.56 -4.02
CA HIS A 52 -5.46 -7.44 -3.56
C HIS A 52 -5.62 -7.47 -2.04
N LEU A 53 -4.59 -7.05 -1.27
CA LEU A 53 -4.64 -7.12 0.18
C LEU A 53 -5.60 -6.08 0.76
N SER A 54 -6.11 -6.37 1.96
CA SER A 54 -6.97 -5.44 2.66
C SER A 54 -6.19 -4.17 3.04
N PRO A 55 -6.83 -2.98 3.09
CA PRO A 55 -6.19 -1.76 3.56
C PRO A 55 -5.60 -1.88 4.98
N THR A 56 -6.20 -2.73 5.83
CA THR A 56 -5.66 -3.04 7.16
C THR A 56 -4.33 -3.76 7.07
N THR A 57 -4.22 -4.77 6.20
CA THR A 57 -2.98 -5.53 5.98
C THR A 57 -1.87 -4.63 5.45
N LEU A 58 -2.18 -3.78 4.46
CA LEU A 58 -1.22 -2.81 3.91
C LEU A 58 -0.77 -1.79 4.97
N ALA A 59 -1.69 -1.33 5.82
CA ALA A 59 -1.36 -0.46 6.95
C ALA A 59 -0.44 -1.17 7.97
N ASP A 60 -0.68 -2.44 8.26
CA ASP A 60 0.17 -3.22 9.17
C ASP A 60 1.56 -3.48 8.57
N MET A 61 1.66 -3.74 7.26
CA MET A 61 2.94 -3.82 6.55
C MET A 61 3.73 -2.52 6.66
N TYR A 62 3.07 -1.37 6.50
CA TYR A 62 3.75 -0.08 6.64
C TYR A 62 4.19 0.18 8.09
N ARG A 63 3.40 -0.22 9.09
CA ARG A 63 3.84 -0.16 10.51
C ARG A 63 5.05 -1.04 10.79
N GLN A 64 5.08 -2.22 10.18
CA GLN A 64 6.18 -3.17 10.25
C GLN A 64 7.46 -2.61 9.63
N GLU A 65 7.36 -1.99 8.45
CA GLU A 65 8.45 -1.24 7.81
C GLU A 65 9.01 -0.16 8.74
N LEU A 66 8.14 0.65 9.36
CA LEU A 66 8.55 1.69 10.31
C LEU A 66 9.24 1.12 11.57
N SER A 67 8.92 -0.13 11.96
CA SER A 67 9.62 -0.84 13.05
C SER A 67 10.94 -1.48 12.61
N GLY A 68 11.31 -1.39 11.33
CA GLY A 68 12.54 -1.93 10.76
C GLY A 68 12.45 -3.39 10.30
N SER A 69 11.25 -3.94 10.17
CA SER A 69 11.03 -5.33 9.76
C SER A 69 9.84 -5.42 8.83
N LEU A 70 10.05 -5.27 7.52
CA LEU A 70 8.99 -5.48 6.53
C LEU A 70 8.80 -6.98 6.25
N VAL A 71 7.62 -7.52 6.55
CA VAL A 71 7.24 -8.88 6.15
C VAL A 71 6.19 -8.79 5.06
N VAL A 72 6.58 -9.15 3.84
CA VAL A 72 5.64 -9.28 2.73
C VAL A 72 4.88 -10.60 2.91
N PRO A 73 3.54 -10.59 2.99
CA PRO A 73 2.78 -11.83 3.08
C PRO A 73 3.03 -12.66 1.82
N GLU A 74 3.48 -13.90 1.97
CA GLU A 74 3.52 -14.85 0.85
C GLU A 74 2.09 -15.06 0.33
N GLU A 75 1.89 -14.92 -0.98
CA GLU A 75 0.62 -15.28 -1.61
C GLU A 75 0.32 -16.75 -1.29
N GLN A 76 -0.70 -17.00 -0.47
CA GLN A 76 -1.30 -18.32 -0.40
C GLN A 76 -2.09 -18.52 -1.72
N SER A 77 -1.36 -18.98 -2.74
CA SER A 77 -1.91 -19.45 -4.03
C SER A 77 -2.88 -20.61 -3.84
#